data_AF-A0A3A8RCJ3-F1
#
_entry.id   AF-A0A3A8RCJ3-F1
#
_cell.length_a   1.000
_cell.length_b   1.000
_cell.length_c   1.000
_cell.angle_alpha   90.00
_cell.angle_beta   90.00
_cell.angle_gamma   90.00
#
_symmetry.space_group_name_H-M   'P 1'
#
loop_
_entity.id
_entity.type
_entity.pdbx_description
1 polymer ?
#
loop_
_entity_poly.entity_id
_entity_poly.type
_entity_poly.pdbx_seq_one_letter_code
_entity_poly.pdbx_strand_id
1 'polypeptide(L)'
;MIHSDEKVRQMARSLLPSKHRKQSREARERIHREARQEVRLELAAWVRSGDLEQDVPLLAPWERKEIRMEVRWRRDGDKVMPFIRWATARTRELRREDRLSHVRSLLPRGVIGEHALGHVKHTTAFEDPIEKAWRNRYWLRKQAQRKGALWDRGEQARLLRALIQEPDGQRTFNRFLRERHACASAPRNQGSWPRKGLPPHRPLLGLHDVLPFLDTLTRHPWGNAVRTWGQQEPPAHWVRLFLQRFKAHRGYIPSVRATLEAEGLLERPEKARLWKPPGR
;
A
#
# COMPACT_ATOMS: atom_id res chain seq x y z
N MET A 1 47.14 1.96 19.11
CA MET A 1 46.79 0.55 19.44
C MET A 1 46.02 -0.04 18.27
N ILE A 2 46.69 -0.80 17.40
CA ILE A 2 46.07 -1.43 16.23
C ILE A 2 45.34 -2.67 16.76
N HIS A 3 44.01 -2.63 16.79
CA HIS A 3 43.24 -3.85 17.03
C HIS A 3 43.48 -4.78 15.84
N SER A 4 44.07 -5.95 16.08
CA SER A 4 44.35 -6.96 15.06
C SER A 4 43.06 -7.34 14.31
N ASP A 5 43.21 -7.81 13.06
CA ASP A 5 42.10 -8.29 12.23
C ASP A 5 41.20 -9.32 12.96
N GLU A 6 41.80 -10.05 13.91
CA GLU A 6 41.09 -10.99 14.78
C GLU A 6 40.06 -10.30 15.68
N LYS A 7 40.36 -9.10 16.21
CA LYS A 7 39.42 -8.33 17.00
C LYS A 7 38.23 -7.86 16.16
N VAL A 8 38.46 -7.52 14.89
CA VAL A 8 37.39 -7.14 13.95
C VAL A 8 36.48 -8.32 13.66
N ARG A 9 37.05 -9.51 13.43
CA ARG A 9 36.27 -10.74 13.26
C ARG A 9 35.47 -11.09 14.52
N GLN A 10 36.07 -10.95 15.71
CA GLN A 10 35.38 -11.16 16.98
C GLN A 10 34.22 -10.18 17.16
N MET A 11 34.40 -8.91 16.81
CA MET A 11 33.33 -7.91 16.87
C MET A 11 32.20 -8.23 15.87
N ALA A 12 32.53 -8.59 14.63
CA ALA A 12 31.55 -8.99 13.63
C ALA A 12 30.76 -10.24 14.06
N ARG A 13 31.43 -11.21 14.71
CA ARG A 13 30.77 -12.40 15.31
C ARG A 13 29.90 -12.03 16.51
N SER A 14 30.31 -11.04 17.32
CA SER A 14 29.59 -10.59 18.51
C SER A 14 28.25 -9.90 18.21
N LEU A 15 28.01 -9.53 16.94
CA LEU A 15 26.70 -9.06 16.46
C LEU A 15 25.61 -10.15 16.63
N LEU A 16 26.02 -11.41 16.75
CA LEU A 16 25.17 -12.57 16.99
C LEU A 16 25.53 -13.14 18.37
N PRO A 17 24.73 -12.91 19.42
CA PRO A 17 23.30 -13.25 19.46
C PRO A 17 22.38 -12.04 19.71
N SER A 18 21.18 -12.07 19.10
CA SER A 18 20.15 -11.09 19.41
C SER A 18 19.72 -11.19 20.88
N LYS A 19 19.39 -10.04 21.48
CA LYS A 19 18.81 -9.95 22.83
C LYS A 19 17.48 -10.71 22.94
N HIS A 20 16.81 -10.95 21.81
CA HIS A 20 15.52 -11.65 21.72
C HIS A 20 15.64 -13.13 21.36
N ARG A 21 16.80 -13.77 21.60
CA ARG A 21 17.06 -15.17 21.17
C ARG A 21 15.96 -16.16 21.57
N LYS A 22 15.40 -16.05 22.79
CA LYS A 22 14.32 -16.94 23.27
C LYS A 22 13.01 -16.68 22.51
N GLN A 23 12.58 -15.43 22.46
CA GLN A 23 11.36 -15.02 21.76
C GLN A 23 11.41 -15.34 20.26
N SER A 24 12.55 -15.14 19.59
CA SER A 24 12.70 -15.51 18.17
C SER A 24 12.67 -17.01 17.93
N ARG A 25 13.10 -17.84 18.89
CA ARG A 25 12.97 -19.29 18.79
C ARG A 25 11.50 -19.70 18.89
N GLU A 26 10.79 -19.16 19.89
CA GLU A 26 9.36 -19.39 20.09
C GLU A 26 8.53 -18.92 18.88
N ALA A 27 8.82 -17.73 18.34
CA ALA A 27 8.15 -17.19 17.16
C ALA A 27 8.41 -18.03 15.91
N ARG A 28 9.65 -18.50 15.71
CA ARG A 28 9.99 -19.42 14.61
C ARG A 28 9.22 -20.73 14.73
N GLU A 29 9.17 -21.33 15.91
CA GLU A 29 8.41 -22.55 16.16
C GLU A 29 6.93 -22.37 15.86
N ARG A 30 6.34 -21.25 16.30
CA ARG A 30 4.95 -20.89 16.01
C ARG A 30 4.69 -20.76 14.51
N ILE A 31 5.47 -19.94 13.81
CA ILE A 31 5.33 -19.73 12.35
C ILE A 31 5.42 -21.05 11.59
N HIS A 32 6.39 -21.90 11.94
CA HIS A 32 6.54 -23.20 11.31
C HIS A 32 5.39 -24.17 11.66
N ARG A 33 4.84 -24.09 12.87
CA ARG A 33 3.69 -24.90 13.27
C ARG A 33 2.44 -24.50 12.49
N GLU A 34 2.18 -23.20 12.38
CA GLU A 34 1.07 -22.64 11.57
C GLU A 34 1.21 -23.06 10.11
N ALA A 35 2.39 -22.90 9.50
CA ALA A 35 2.64 -23.32 8.12
C ALA A 35 2.40 -24.81 7.91
N ARG A 36 2.82 -25.67 8.86
CA ARG A 36 2.56 -27.12 8.78
C ARG A 36 1.06 -27.45 8.92
N GLN A 37 0.33 -26.72 9.75
CA GLN A 37 -1.09 -26.92 9.93
C GLN A 37 -1.87 -26.54 8.67
N GLU A 38 -1.49 -25.45 8.02
CA GLU A 38 -2.09 -24.98 6.76
C GLU A 38 -1.87 -25.99 5.64
N VAL A 39 -0.63 -26.46 5.44
CA VAL A 39 -0.32 -27.52 4.46
C VAL A 39 -1.12 -28.79 4.74
N ARG A 40 -1.31 -29.18 6.01
CA ARG A 40 -2.15 -30.35 6.36
C ARG A 40 -3.62 -30.14 6.02
N LEU A 41 -4.16 -28.95 6.25
CA LEU A 41 -5.54 -28.62 5.91
C LEU A 41 -5.75 -28.58 4.39
N GLU A 42 -4.78 -28.04 3.65
CA GLU A 42 -4.76 -28.04 2.18
C GLU A 42 -4.74 -29.46 1.63
N LEU A 43 -3.81 -30.30 2.09
CA LEU A 43 -3.74 -31.71 1.68
C LEU A 43 -5.04 -32.46 2.01
N ALA A 44 -5.62 -32.22 3.19
CA ALA A 44 -6.90 -32.82 3.55
C ALA A 44 -8.07 -32.30 2.68
N ALA A 45 -8.02 -31.05 2.22
CA ALA A 45 -8.99 -30.51 1.28
C ALA A 45 -8.85 -31.17 -0.10
N TRP A 46 -7.62 -31.27 -0.62
CA TRP A 46 -7.31 -31.92 -1.91
C TRP A 46 -7.72 -33.39 -1.93
N VAL A 47 -7.41 -34.15 -0.88
CA VAL A 47 -7.81 -35.56 -0.76
C VAL A 47 -9.34 -35.71 -0.75
N ARG A 48 -10.07 -34.73 -0.21
CA ARG A 48 -11.55 -34.74 -0.19
C ARG A 48 -12.18 -34.27 -1.49
N SER A 49 -11.57 -33.35 -2.22
CA SER A 49 -12.12 -32.80 -3.47
C SER A 49 -11.82 -33.67 -4.68
N GLY A 50 -10.81 -34.55 -4.63
CA GLY A 50 -10.43 -35.43 -5.75
C GLY A 50 -9.93 -34.68 -7.00
N ASP A 51 -9.69 -33.38 -6.87
CA ASP A 51 -9.37 -32.47 -7.95
C ASP A 51 -7.85 -32.25 -7.99
N LEU A 52 -7.16 -33.03 -8.83
CA LEU A 52 -5.71 -32.99 -9.01
C LEU A 52 -5.24 -31.82 -9.90
N GLU A 53 -6.16 -31.07 -10.52
CA GLU A 53 -5.84 -29.96 -11.43
C GLU A 53 -5.88 -28.58 -10.76
N GLN A 54 -6.15 -28.52 -9.45
CA GLN A 54 -6.17 -27.25 -8.75
C GLN A 54 -4.75 -26.71 -8.54
N ASP A 55 -4.43 -25.59 -9.19
CA ASP A 55 -3.14 -24.91 -9.09
C ASP A 55 -2.72 -24.68 -7.63
N VAL A 56 -1.43 -24.93 -7.35
CA VAL A 56 -0.80 -24.59 -6.06
C VAL A 56 -0.99 -23.10 -5.78
N PRO A 57 -1.41 -22.70 -4.56
CA PRO A 57 -1.54 -21.30 -4.20
C PRO A 57 -0.24 -20.52 -4.50
N LEU A 58 -0.37 -19.39 -5.18
CA LEU A 58 0.73 -18.53 -5.65
C LEU A 58 1.68 -18.00 -4.56
N LEU A 59 1.43 -18.25 -3.27
CA LEU A 59 2.23 -17.69 -2.19
C LEU A 59 3.27 -18.68 -1.66
N ALA A 60 4.51 -18.48 -2.09
CA ALA A 60 5.62 -19.12 -1.46
C ALA A 60 5.72 -18.72 0.04
N PRO A 61 5.88 -19.67 0.99
CA PRO A 61 5.86 -19.41 2.42
C PRO A 61 6.84 -18.33 2.91
N TRP A 62 7.96 -18.10 2.20
CA TRP A 62 8.96 -17.07 2.55
C TRP A 62 8.55 -15.63 2.22
N GLU A 63 7.49 -15.41 1.46
CA GLU A 63 6.95 -14.08 1.18
C GLU A 63 6.02 -13.55 2.28
N ARG A 64 5.70 -14.40 3.26
CA ARG A 64 4.85 -14.07 4.41
C ARG A 64 5.37 -12.85 5.16
N LYS A 65 4.47 -11.90 5.39
CA LYS A 65 4.74 -10.65 6.12
C LYS A 65 5.27 -10.94 7.52
N GLU A 66 4.82 -12.02 8.13
CA GLU A 66 5.18 -12.54 9.45
C GLU A 66 6.67 -12.89 9.51
N ILE A 67 7.20 -13.57 8.49
CA ILE A 67 8.63 -13.92 8.41
C ILE A 67 9.46 -12.65 8.23
N ARG A 68 9.03 -11.72 7.36
CA ARG A 68 9.73 -10.43 7.18
C ARG A 68 9.74 -9.61 8.47
N MET A 69 8.64 -9.63 9.22
CA MET A 69 8.55 -9.00 10.53
C MET A 69 9.49 -9.68 11.53
N GLU A 70 9.47 -11.00 11.63
CA GLU A 70 10.35 -11.73 12.57
C GLU A 70 11.83 -11.49 12.27
N VAL A 71 12.24 -11.52 11.00
CA VAL A 71 13.61 -11.16 10.58
C VAL A 71 13.96 -9.75 11.04
N ARG A 72 13.06 -8.78 10.86
CA ARG A 72 13.27 -7.40 11.32
C ARG A 72 13.41 -7.33 12.85
N TRP A 73 12.49 -7.92 13.59
CA TRP A 73 12.51 -7.96 15.07
C TRP A 73 13.78 -8.60 15.62
N ARG A 74 14.27 -9.64 14.96
CA ARG A 74 15.52 -10.30 15.33
C ARG A 74 16.72 -9.36 15.12
N ARG A 75 16.79 -8.70 13.96
CA ARG A 75 17.86 -7.73 13.63
C ARG A 75 17.84 -6.52 14.55
N ASP A 76 16.67 -6.03 14.93
CA ASP A 76 16.51 -4.92 15.90
C ASP A 76 17.05 -5.29 17.29
N GLY A 77 17.09 -6.60 17.62
CA GLY A 77 17.68 -7.13 18.84
C GLY A 77 19.19 -7.38 18.78
N ASP A 78 19.85 -7.18 17.64
CA ASP A 78 21.29 -7.42 17.50
C ASP A 78 22.09 -6.41 18.33
N LYS A 79 23.22 -6.85 18.89
CA LYS A 79 24.12 -5.99 19.69
C LYS A 79 25.04 -5.18 18.79
N VAL A 80 24.46 -4.32 17.97
CA VAL A 80 25.15 -3.59 16.88
C VAL A 80 25.95 -2.37 17.35
N MET A 81 25.59 -1.81 18.50
CA MET A 81 26.14 -0.52 18.96
C MET A 81 27.67 -0.53 19.20
N PRO A 82 28.28 -1.55 19.83
CA PRO A 82 29.74 -1.60 19.97
C PRO A 82 30.45 -1.60 18.61
N PHE A 83 29.91 -2.33 17.64
CA PHE A 83 30.46 -2.41 16.29
C PHE A 83 30.32 -1.08 15.54
N ILE A 84 29.16 -0.43 15.59
CA ILE A 84 28.93 0.89 14.97
C ILE A 84 29.88 1.94 15.55
N ARG A 85 30.07 1.96 16.88
CA ARG A 85 30.99 2.89 17.56
C ARG A 85 32.43 2.66 17.11
N TRP A 86 32.88 1.40 17.09
CA TRP A 86 34.20 1.04 16.59
C TRP A 86 34.39 1.47 15.13
N ALA A 87 33.45 1.13 14.25
CA ALA A 87 33.53 1.45 12.83
C ALA A 87 33.61 2.98 12.63
N THR A 88 32.75 3.74 13.32
CA THR A 88 32.73 5.21 13.26
C THR A 88 34.06 5.82 13.72
N ALA A 89 34.60 5.34 14.85
CA ALA A 89 35.88 5.82 15.36
C ALA A 89 37.04 5.47 14.42
N ARG A 90 37.03 4.25 13.85
CA ARG A 90 38.09 3.76 12.96
C ARG A 90 38.15 4.54 11.65
N THR A 91 37.02 4.98 11.13
CA THR A 91 36.94 5.71 9.86
C THR A 91 36.81 7.23 10.03
N ARG A 92 37.04 7.77 11.23
CA ARG A 92 36.81 9.21 11.52
C ARG A 92 37.62 10.14 10.62
N GLU A 93 38.87 9.77 10.34
CA GLU A 93 39.81 10.55 9.52
C GLU A 93 39.59 10.37 8.00
N LEU A 94 38.75 9.42 7.60
CA LEU A 94 38.44 9.18 6.20
C LEU A 94 37.30 10.09 5.73
N ARG A 95 37.34 10.45 4.44
CA ARG A 95 36.19 11.05 3.74
C ARG A 95 34.99 10.14 3.85
N ARG A 96 33.79 10.72 3.95
CA ARG A 96 32.56 9.95 4.22
C ARG A 96 32.32 8.88 3.16
N GLU A 97 32.55 9.24 1.89
CA GLU A 97 32.39 8.34 0.73
C GLU A 97 33.21 7.05 0.87
N ASP A 98 34.41 7.14 1.46
CA ASP A 98 35.36 6.02 1.55
C ASP A 98 35.13 5.11 2.77
N ARG A 99 34.39 5.59 3.78
CA ARG A 99 34.27 4.91 5.08
C ARG A 99 33.64 3.53 4.93
N LEU A 100 32.59 3.41 4.12
CA LEU A 100 31.87 2.15 3.96
C LEU A 100 32.73 1.10 3.25
N SER A 101 33.45 1.51 2.20
CA SER A 101 34.40 0.66 1.47
C SER A 101 35.55 0.20 2.37
N HIS A 102 36.08 1.10 3.21
CA HIS A 102 37.12 0.77 4.17
C HIS A 102 36.64 -0.21 5.26
N VAL A 103 35.43 -0.03 5.80
CA VAL A 103 34.87 -1.01 6.76
C VAL A 103 34.66 -2.36 6.08
N ARG A 104 34.17 -2.38 4.83
CA ARG A 104 33.98 -3.62 4.06
C ARG A 104 35.28 -4.39 3.86
N SER A 105 36.42 -3.72 3.65
CA SER A 105 37.71 -4.41 3.49
C SER A 105 38.23 -5.05 4.78
N LEU A 106 37.80 -4.56 5.95
CA LEU A 106 38.19 -5.09 7.26
C LEU A 106 37.29 -6.25 7.73
N LEU A 107 36.10 -6.39 7.15
CA LEU A 107 35.14 -7.42 7.55
C LEU A 107 35.41 -8.76 6.84
N PRO A 108 35.10 -9.89 7.49
CA PRO A 108 35.19 -11.19 6.85
C PRO A 108 34.22 -11.25 5.66
N ARG A 109 34.65 -11.85 4.55
CA ARG A 109 33.79 -12.07 3.38
C ARG A 109 32.66 -13.04 3.73
N GLY A 110 31.48 -12.81 3.16
CA GLY A 110 30.28 -13.64 3.34
C GLY A 110 29.26 -13.07 4.33
N VAL A 111 28.31 -13.91 4.74
CA VAL A 111 27.04 -13.51 5.37
C VAL A 111 27.24 -12.68 6.65
N ILE A 112 28.23 -13.02 7.49
CA ILE A 112 28.48 -12.30 8.75
C ILE A 112 28.97 -10.88 8.48
N GLY A 113 29.90 -10.71 7.53
CA GLY A 113 30.40 -9.39 7.16
C GLY A 113 29.36 -8.54 6.45
N GLU A 114 28.56 -9.13 5.57
CA GLU A 114 27.46 -8.43 4.89
C GLU A 114 26.37 -7.97 5.86
N HIS A 115 26.03 -8.82 6.83
CA HIS A 115 25.09 -8.49 7.91
C HIS A 115 25.62 -7.34 8.77
N ALA A 116 26.90 -7.38 9.14
CA ALA A 116 27.57 -6.30 9.87
C ALA A 116 27.56 -4.98 9.09
N LEU A 117 27.90 -5.04 7.80
CA LEU A 117 27.93 -3.88 6.91
C LEU A 117 26.54 -3.27 6.73
N GLY A 118 25.50 -4.09 6.68
CA GLY A 118 24.10 -3.66 6.61
C GLY A 118 23.69 -2.76 7.78
N HIS A 119 24.18 -3.05 8.99
CA HIS A 119 23.90 -2.24 10.18
C HIS A 119 24.65 -0.89 10.17
N VAL A 120 25.83 -0.83 9.56
CA VAL A 120 26.66 0.38 9.51
C VAL A 120 26.20 1.34 8.39
N LYS A 121 25.79 0.80 7.24
CA LYS A 121 25.42 1.56 6.04
C LYS A 121 24.39 2.68 6.29
N HIS A 122 23.46 2.47 7.21
CA HIS A 122 22.36 3.39 7.50
C HIS A 122 22.60 4.28 8.73
N THR A 123 23.82 4.31 9.25
CA THR A 123 24.19 5.17 10.37
C THR A 123 24.65 6.53 9.88
N THR A 124 24.48 7.57 10.69
CA THR A 124 24.80 8.97 10.33
C THR A 124 26.25 9.20 9.92
N ALA A 125 27.19 8.37 10.40
CA ALA A 125 28.60 8.50 10.09
C ALA A 125 28.96 7.99 8.68
N PHE A 126 28.11 7.19 8.05
CA PHE A 126 28.37 6.47 6.79
C PHE A 126 27.34 6.79 5.70
N GLU A 127 26.12 7.14 6.08
CA GLU A 127 25.06 7.46 5.13
C GLU A 127 25.24 8.85 4.53
N ASP A 128 25.05 8.96 3.22
CA ASP A 128 25.02 10.24 2.51
C ASP A 128 23.78 11.06 2.96
N PRO A 129 23.96 12.31 3.43
CA PRO A 129 22.85 13.21 3.76
C PRO A 129 21.82 13.39 2.63
N ILE A 130 22.26 13.38 1.36
CA ILE A 130 21.36 13.53 0.21
C ILE A 130 20.50 12.27 0.06
N GLU A 131 21.11 11.08 0.06
CA GLU A 131 20.37 9.82 0.04
C GLU A 131 19.42 9.68 1.24
N LYS A 132 19.85 10.09 2.43
CA LYS A 132 19.02 10.10 3.65
C LYS A 132 17.81 11.02 3.48
N ALA A 133 18.02 12.24 3.02
CA ALA A 133 16.96 13.21 2.79
C ALA A 133 15.97 12.71 1.73
N TRP A 134 16.46 12.11 0.64
CA TRP A 134 15.63 11.50 -0.38
C TRP A 134 14.81 10.34 0.18
N ARG A 135 15.43 9.43 0.94
CA ARG A 135 14.75 8.28 1.54
C ARG A 135 13.70 8.70 2.56
N ASN A 136 13.98 9.72 3.37
CA ASN A 136 13.01 10.30 4.29
C ASN A 136 11.81 10.89 3.55
N ARG A 137 12.05 11.67 2.48
CA ARG A 137 10.97 12.18 1.63
C ARG A 137 10.16 11.04 0.99
N TYR A 138 10.82 10.00 0.50
CA TYR A 138 10.17 8.81 -0.04
C TYR A 138 9.29 8.13 1.02
N TRP A 139 9.79 7.91 2.24
CA TRP A 139 9.03 7.29 3.32
C TRP A 139 7.88 8.16 3.79
N LEU A 140 8.07 9.46 3.93
CA LEU A 140 7.00 10.40 4.27
C LEU A 140 5.91 10.41 3.20
N ARG A 141 6.30 10.44 1.91
CA ARG A 141 5.36 10.32 0.79
C ARG A 141 4.61 8.99 0.84
N LYS A 142 5.31 7.88 1.07
CA LYS A 142 4.73 6.54 1.19
C LYS A 142 3.80 6.41 2.40
N GLN A 143 4.13 7.07 3.51
CA GLN A 143 3.32 7.10 4.72
C GLN A 143 2.08 7.97 4.54
N ALA A 144 2.21 9.14 3.91
CA ALA A 144 1.09 10.01 3.54
C ALA A 144 0.15 9.29 2.55
N GLN A 145 0.71 8.57 1.57
CA GLN A 145 -0.04 7.70 0.67
C GLN A 145 -0.79 6.61 1.46
N ARG A 146 -0.12 5.89 2.36
CA ARG A 146 -0.75 4.87 3.22
C ARG A 146 -1.85 5.46 4.11
N LYS A 147 -1.64 6.62 4.72
CA LYS A 147 -2.64 7.33 5.54
C LYS A 147 -3.82 7.83 4.69
N GLY A 148 -3.57 8.29 3.47
CA GLY A 148 -4.59 8.72 2.52
C GLY A 148 -5.42 7.58 1.91
N ALA A 149 -4.87 6.35 1.85
CA ALA A 149 -5.62 5.12 1.56
C ALA A 149 -6.28 4.49 2.80
N LEU A 150 -5.97 4.97 4.00
CA LEU A 150 -6.70 4.61 5.21
C LEU A 150 -7.99 5.44 5.39
N TRP A 151 -8.25 6.41 4.52
CA TRP A 151 -9.52 7.15 4.47
C TRP A 151 -10.66 6.40 3.75
N ASP A 152 -10.49 5.14 3.33
CA ASP A 152 -11.11 4.75 2.05
C ASP A 152 -12.33 3.80 2.09
N ARG A 153 -12.80 3.31 3.24
CA ARG A 153 -14.04 2.47 3.27
C ARG A 153 -15.06 2.90 4.31
N GLY A 154 -14.65 3.03 5.56
CA GLY A 154 -15.57 3.41 6.65
C GLY A 154 -16.12 4.83 6.50
N GLU A 155 -15.28 5.78 6.10
CA GLU A 155 -15.73 7.15 5.85
C GLU A 155 -16.60 7.26 4.60
N GLN A 156 -16.23 6.58 3.51
CA GLN A 156 -17.06 6.51 2.30
C GLN A 156 -18.43 5.89 2.61
N ALA A 157 -18.46 4.79 3.37
CA ALA A 157 -19.71 4.16 3.80
C ALA A 157 -20.56 5.10 4.66
N ARG A 158 -19.94 5.84 5.60
CA ARG A 158 -20.66 6.82 6.42
C ARG A 158 -21.25 7.95 5.57
N LEU A 159 -20.48 8.51 4.64
CA LEU A 159 -20.94 9.58 3.76
C LEU A 159 -22.02 9.10 2.79
N LEU A 160 -21.90 7.89 2.25
CA LEU A 160 -22.94 7.28 1.39
C LEU A 160 -24.24 7.03 2.18
N ARG A 161 -24.14 6.57 3.43
CA ARG A 161 -25.32 6.43 4.31
C ARG A 161 -26.00 7.77 4.57
N ALA A 162 -25.22 8.80 4.90
CA ALA A 162 -25.74 10.15 5.09
C ALA A 162 -26.38 10.70 3.80
N LEU A 163 -25.75 10.46 2.65
CA LEU A 163 -26.27 10.86 1.34
C LEU A 163 -27.61 10.20 1.00
N ILE A 164 -27.82 8.94 1.38
CA ILE A 164 -29.10 8.26 1.16
C ILE A 164 -30.21 8.83 2.06
N GLN A 165 -29.86 9.38 3.22
CA GLN A 165 -30.83 9.99 4.13
C GLN A 165 -31.28 11.40 3.66
N GLU A 166 -30.49 12.06 2.83
CA GLU A 166 -30.83 13.37 2.28
C GLU A 166 -31.86 13.26 1.14
N PRO A 167 -32.84 14.18 1.06
CA PRO A 167 -33.79 14.22 -0.04
C PRO A 167 -33.05 14.41 -1.37
N ASP A 168 -33.43 13.62 -2.36
CA ASP A 168 -32.78 13.53 -3.69
C ASP A 168 -31.28 13.14 -3.69
N GLY A 169 -30.68 12.79 -2.55
CA GLY A 169 -29.25 12.52 -2.47
C GLY A 169 -28.83 11.31 -3.30
N GLN A 170 -29.51 10.17 -3.11
CA GLN A 170 -29.28 8.96 -3.90
C GLN A 170 -29.55 9.17 -5.40
N ARG A 171 -30.63 9.89 -5.74
CA ARG A 171 -31.02 10.18 -7.13
C ARG A 171 -29.96 11.04 -7.82
N THR A 172 -29.47 12.08 -7.14
CA THR A 172 -28.44 12.99 -7.65
C THR A 172 -27.10 12.27 -7.84
N PHE A 173 -26.72 11.42 -6.88
CA PHE A 173 -25.51 10.60 -6.97
C PHE A 173 -25.54 9.61 -8.14
N ASN A 174 -26.63 8.84 -8.29
CA ASN A 174 -26.77 7.88 -9.38
C ASN A 174 -26.85 8.58 -10.75
N ARG A 175 -27.48 9.75 -10.83
CA ARG A 175 -27.48 10.59 -12.03
C ARG A 175 -26.06 11.01 -12.42
N PHE A 176 -25.30 11.50 -11.46
CA PHE A 176 -23.90 11.88 -11.67
C PHE A 176 -23.07 10.70 -12.19
N LEU A 177 -23.16 9.52 -11.55
CA LEU A 177 -22.41 8.34 -12.01
C LEU A 177 -22.78 7.92 -13.44
N ARG A 178 -24.07 7.97 -13.78
CA ARG A 178 -24.55 7.65 -15.12
C ARG A 178 -24.04 8.63 -16.17
N GLU A 179 -24.11 9.94 -15.91
CA GLU A 179 -23.63 10.97 -16.83
C GLU A 179 -22.11 10.87 -17.04
N ARG A 180 -21.34 10.61 -15.96
CA ARG A 180 -19.89 10.37 -16.07
C ARG A 180 -19.57 9.12 -16.86
N HIS A 181 -20.34 8.04 -16.67
CA HIS A 181 -20.17 6.80 -17.43
C HIS A 181 -20.51 6.96 -18.91
N ALA A 182 -21.60 7.66 -19.24
CA ALA A 182 -21.99 7.96 -20.63
C ALA A 182 -20.95 8.86 -21.33
N CYS A 183 -20.51 9.92 -20.66
CA CYS A 183 -19.43 10.80 -21.15
C CYS A 183 -18.12 10.02 -21.39
N ALA A 184 -17.79 9.11 -20.48
CA ALA A 184 -16.60 8.27 -20.58
C ALA A 184 -16.68 7.24 -21.71
N SER A 185 -17.86 6.66 -21.93
CA SER A 185 -18.08 5.63 -22.95
C SER A 185 -18.22 6.18 -24.37
N ALA A 186 -18.26 7.51 -24.55
CA ALA A 186 -18.39 8.15 -25.86
C ALA A 186 -17.15 7.89 -26.75
N PRO A 187 -17.33 7.63 -28.07
CA PRO A 187 -16.23 7.27 -28.99
C PRO A 187 -15.06 8.27 -29.03
N ARG A 188 -15.34 9.56 -28.81
CA ARG A 188 -14.33 10.63 -28.78
C ARG A 188 -13.31 10.49 -27.64
N ASN A 189 -13.65 9.75 -26.58
CA ASN A 189 -12.86 9.63 -25.36
C ASN A 189 -12.19 8.25 -25.22
N GLN A 190 -12.24 7.38 -26.24
CA GLN A 190 -11.77 5.99 -26.13
C GLN A 190 -10.27 5.84 -25.84
N GLY A 191 -9.45 6.83 -26.25
CA GLY A 191 -7.99 6.80 -26.10
C GLY A 191 -7.45 7.08 -24.69
N SER A 192 -8.29 7.51 -23.74
CA SER A 192 -7.86 7.88 -22.38
C SER A 192 -8.07 6.78 -21.33
N TRP A 193 -8.51 5.58 -21.74
CA TRP A 193 -8.92 4.52 -20.82
C TRP A 193 -7.91 3.37 -20.67
N PRO A 194 -8.00 2.61 -19.56
CA PRO A 194 -7.22 1.39 -19.39
C PRO A 194 -7.44 0.42 -20.55
N ARG A 195 -6.41 -0.33 -20.95
CA ARG A 195 -6.46 -1.33 -22.04
C ARG A 195 -7.62 -2.34 -21.95
N LYS A 196 -8.23 -2.53 -20.78
CA LYS A 196 -9.36 -3.45 -20.51
C LYS A 196 -10.75 -2.81 -20.64
N GLY A 197 -10.85 -1.54 -21.03
CA GLY A 197 -12.12 -0.83 -21.15
C GLY A 197 -12.72 -0.36 -19.83
N LEU A 198 -13.82 0.39 -19.93
CA LEU A 198 -14.56 0.95 -18.79
C LEU A 198 -15.40 -0.16 -18.13
N PRO A 199 -15.39 -0.30 -16.79
CA PRO A 199 -16.30 -1.22 -16.10
C PRO A 199 -17.78 -0.91 -16.36
N PRO A 200 -18.67 -1.91 -16.26
CA PRO A 200 -20.10 -1.68 -16.37
C PRO A 200 -20.61 -0.71 -15.29
N HIS A 201 -21.54 0.16 -15.66
CA HIS A 201 -22.17 1.08 -14.72
C HIS A 201 -23.05 0.33 -13.72
N ARG A 202 -22.80 0.50 -12.42
CA ARG A 202 -23.65 0.01 -11.32
C ARG A 202 -24.18 1.19 -10.51
N PRO A 203 -25.50 1.38 -10.39
CA PRO A 203 -26.08 2.38 -9.47
C PRO A 203 -26.03 1.90 -8.02
N LEU A 204 -26.06 2.84 -7.07
CA LEU A 204 -26.27 2.57 -5.64
C LEU A 204 -27.76 2.34 -5.38
N LEU A 205 -28.12 1.18 -4.81
CA LEU A 205 -29.52 0.76 -4.66
C LEU A 205 -30.18 1.20 -3.35
N GLY A 206 -29.40 1.44 -2.29
CA GLY A 206 -29.91 1.94 -1.01
C GLY A 206 -28.97 1.67 0.16
N LEU A 207 -29.45 1.83 1.41
CA LEU A 207 -28.62 1.71 2.62
C LEU A 207 -27.96 0.34 2.77
N HIS A 208 -28.67 -0.72 2.39
CA HIS A 208 -28.18 -2.10 2.43
C HIS A 208 -27.07 -2.37 1.40
N ASP A 209 -27.05 -1.61 0.30
CA ASP A 209 -26.14 -1.78 -0.82
C ASP A 209 -24.82 -0.99 -0.65
N VAL A 210 -24.68 -0.16 0.39
CA VAL A 210 -23.50 0.71 0.55
C VAL A 210 -22.18 -0.07 0.57
N LEU A 211 -22.08 -1.15 1.35
CA LEU A 211 -20.84 -1.93 1.42
C LEU A 211 -20.63 -2.80 0.16
N PRO A 212 -21.63 -3.56 -0.33
CA PRO A 212 -21.51 -4.28 -1.60
C PRO A 212 -21.16 -3.38 -2.80
N PHE A 213 -21.72 -2.17 -2.85
CA PHE A 213 -21.39 -1.17 -3.86
C PHE A 213 -19.91 -0.77 -3.79
N LEU A 214 -19.40 -0.44 -2.59
CA LEU A 214 -17.98 -0.11 -2.40
C LEU A 214 -17.05 -1.27 -2.79
N ASP A 215 -17.48 -2.51 -2.55
CA ASP A 215 -16.71 -3.70 -2.93
C ASP A 215 -16.57 -3.81 -4.46
N THR A 216 -17.60 -3.40 -5.22
CA THR A 216 -17.51 -3.37 -6.71
C THR A 216 -16.58 -2.31 -7.27
N LEU A 217 -16.32 -1.23 -6.51
CA LEU A 217 -15.36 -0.19 -6.90
C LEU A 217 -13.90 -0.67 -6.70
N THR A 218 -13.72 -1.73 -5.91
CA THR A 218 -12.42 -2.23 -5.50
C THR A 218 -12.01 -3.38 -6.43
N ARG A 219 -11.55 -3.06 -7.65
CA ARG A 219 -10.94 -4.08 -8.53
C ARG A 219 -9.67 -4.61 -7.87
N HIS A 220 -9.69 -5.84 -7.36
CA HIS A 220 -8.48 -6.53 -6.94
C HIS A 220 -8.42 -7.96 -7.42
N PRO A 221 -7.21 -8.39 -7.82
CA PRO A 221 -6.77 -9.75 -7.51
C PRO A 221 -5.86 -9.79 -6.26
N TRP A 222 -5.26 -8.66 -5.82
CA TRP A 222 -4.24 -8.65 -4.75
C TRP A 222 -4.22 -7.42 -3.82
N GLY A 223 -5.36 -7.07 -3.19
CA GLY A 223 -5.44 -6.26 -1.96
C GLY A 223 -4.95 -4.78 -1.97
N ASN A 224 -5.82 -3.88 -1.48
CA ASN A 224 -5.64 -2.44 -1.19
C ASN A 224 -4.40 -1.76 -1.82
N ALA A 225 -4.34 -1.68 -3.14
CA ALA A 225 -3.37 -0.82 -3.81
C ALA A 225 -3.77 0.63 -3.52
N VAL A 226 -2.94 1.32 -2.75
CA VAL A 226 -3.05 2.74 -2.42
C VAL A 226 -3.04 3.56 -3.72
N ARG A 227 -4.20 3.81 -4.31
CA ARG A 227 -4.32 4.62 -5.53
C ARG A 227 -4.40 6.09 -5.15
N THR A 228 -3.43 6.86 -5.65
CA THR A 228 -3.40 8.32 -5.49
C THR A 228 -4.46 9.01 -6.37
N TRP A 229 -4.80 10.27 -6.04
CA TRP A 229 -5.68 11.10 -6.87
C TRP A 229 -5.13 11.15 -8.31
N GLY A 230 -5.97 10.80 -9.29
CA GLY A 230 -5.59 10.65 -10.71
C GLY A 230 -5.20 9.24 -11.17
N GLN A 231 -5.00 8.27 -10.26
CA GLN A 231 -4.71 6.85 -10.58
C GLN A 231 -5.85 5.88 -10.27
N GLN A 232 -6.96 6.40 -9.73
CA GLN A 232 -8.17 5.61 -9.50
C GLN A 232 -8.81 5.26 -10.84
N GLU A 233 -9.10 3.97 -11.06
CA GLU A 233 -9.92 3.57 -12.19
C GLU A 233 -11.34 4.12 -12.01
N PRO A 234 -12.00 4.59 -13.09
CA PRO A 234 -13.44 4.69 -13.07
C PRO A 234 -14.02 3.33 -12.69
N PRO A 235 -14.99 3.24 -11.76
CA PRO A 235 -15.86 4.30 -11.24
C PRO A 235 -15.42 4.90 -9.89
N ALA A 236 -14.39 4.33 -9.23
CA ALA A 236 -13.96 4.72 -7.88
C ALA A 236 -13.58 6.20 -7.78
N HIS A 237 -12.93 6.72 -8.82
CA HIS A 237 -12.57 8.14 -8.93
C HIS A 237 -13.80 9.06 -8.83
N TRP A 238 -14.88 8.73 -9.54
CA TRP A 238 -16.10 9.55 -9.60
C TRP A 238 -16.83 9.52 -8.25
N VAL A 239 -16.92 8.36 -7.62
CA VAL A 239 -17.53 8.22 -6.29
C VAL A 239 -16.80 9.09 -5.26
N ARG A 240 -15.46 9.06 -5.26
CA ARG A 240 -14.66 9.89 -4.34
C ARG A 240 -14.84 11.39 -4.60
N LEU A 241 -14.91 11.81 -5.86
CA LEU A 241 -15.14 13.21 -6.23
C LEU A 241 -16.47 13.72 -5.69
N PHE A 242 -17.55 12.97 -5.90
CA PHE A 242 -18.88 13.35 -5.41
C PHE A 242 -18.91 13.45 -3.89
N LEU A 243 -18.40 12.45 -3.17
CA LEU A 243 -18.40 12.42 -1.70
C LEU A 243 -17.56 13.55 -1.10
N GLN A 244 -16.49 13.97 -1.79
CA GLN A 244 -15.70 15.13 -1.38
C GLN A 244 -16.51 16.42 -1.49
N ARG A 245 -17.28 16.62 -2.57
CA ARG A 245 -18.18 17.77 -2.73
C ARG A 245 -19.31 17.74 -1.69
N PHE A 246 -19.90 16.57 -1.46
CA PHE A 246 -20.90 16.36 -0.42
C PHE A 246 -20.38 16.76 0.96
N LYS A 247 -19.15 16.32 1.31
CA LYS A 247 -18.50 16.70 2.57
C LYS A 247 -18.19 18.20 2.63
N ALA A 248 -17.71 18.81 1.55
CA ALA A 248 -17.39 20.24 1.50
C ALA A 248 -18.63 21.12 1.71
N HIS A 249 -19.79 20.72 1.18
CA HIS A 249 -21.07 21.40 1.36
C HIS A 249 -21.87 20.88 2.57
N ARG A 250 -21.21 20.22 3.52
CA ARG A 250 -21.81 19.74 4.78
C ARG A 250 -23.06 18.88 4.62
N GLY A 251 -23.15 18.13 3.52
CA GLY A 251 -24.27 17.24 3.23
C GLY A 251 -25.44 17.86 2.46
N TYR A 252 -25.40 19.15 2.14
CA TYR A 252 -26.53 19.81 1.50
C TYR A 252 -26.56 19.58 -0.03
N ILE A 253 -27.45 18.69 -0.49
CA ILE A 253 -27.54 18.22 -1.89
C ILE A 253 -27.75 19.34 -2.92
N PRO A 254 -28.63 20.35 -2.70
CA PRO A 254 -28.81 21.43 -3.67
C PRO A 254 -27.52 22.20 -3.97
N SER A 255 -26.70 22.46 -2.95
CA SER A 255 -25.39 23.10 -3.14
C SER A 255 -24.39 22.20 -3.86
N VAL A 256 -24.38 20.90 -3.55
CA VAL A 256 -23.55 19.93 -4.27
C VAL A 256 -23.91 19.90 -5.76
N ARG A 257 -25.21 19.87 -6.07
CA ARG A 257 -25.71 19.90 -7.44
C ARG A 257 -25.29 21.18 -8.17
N ALA A 258 -25.49 22.34 -7.56
CA ALA A 258 -25.10 23.63 -8.15
C ALA A 258 -23.60 23.68 -8.46
N THR A 259 -22.75 23.20 -7.55
CA THR A 259 -21.31 23.12 -7.75
C THR A 259 -20.94 22.16 -8.89
N LEU A 260 -21.53 20.97 -8.95
CA LEU A 260 -21.27 20.01 -10.03
C LEU A 260 -21.72 20.53 -11.39
N GLU A 261 -22.83 21.26 -11.45
CA GLU A 261 -23.31 21.91 -12.68
C GLU A 261 -22.40 23.08 -13.11
N ALA A 262 -21.90 23.87 -12.15
CA ALA A 262 -20.95 24.96 -12.42
C ALA A 262 -19.59 24.43 -12.93
N GLU A 263 -19.14 23.28 -12.41
CA GLU A 263 -17.93 22.58 -12.85
C GLU A 263 -18.13 21.82 -14.18
N GLY A 264 -19.35 21.82 -14.76
CA GLY A 264 -19.66 21.07 -15.98
C GLY A 264 -19.61 19.55 -15.80
N LEU A 265 -19.69 19.06 -14.56
CA LEU A 265 -19.63 17.65 -14.20
C LEU A 265 -21.01 16.98 -14.15
N LEU A 266 -22.07 17.79 -14.12
CA LEU A 266 -23.46 17.37 -14.21
C LEU A 266 -24.19 18.28 -15.20
N GLU A 267 -25.03 17.72 -16.06
CA GLU A 267 -25.80 18.53 -17.01
C GLU A 267 -26.94 19.29 -16.31
N ARG A 268 -27.14 20.56 -16.68
CA ARG A 268 -28.31 21.31 -16.19
C ARG A 268 -29.59 20.69 -16.77
N PRO A 269 -30.66 20.54 -15.96
CA PRO A 269 -31.94 19.98 -16.43
C PRO A 269 -32.53 20.74 -17.62
N GLU A 270 -32.19 22.02 -17.78
CA GLU A 270 -32.62 22.88 -18.90
C GLU A 270 -31.98 22.48 -20.23
N LYS A 271 -30.74 21.98 -20.24
CA LYS A 271 -30.07 21.50 -21.47
C LYS A 271 -30.62 20.14 -21.92
N ALA A 272 -31.01 19.27 -20.99
CA ALA A 272 -31.61 17.98 -21.30
C ALA A 272 -32.97 18.10 -22.04
N ARG A 273 -33.70 19.22 -21.87
CA ARG A 273 -34.96 19.49 -22.58
C ARG A 273 -34.78 20.05 -24.00
N LEU A 274 -33.59 20.54 -24.35
CA LEU A 274 -33.29 21.11 -25.67
C LEU A 274 -32.81 20.06 -26.68
N TRP A 275 -32.48 18.84 -26.24
CA TRP A 275 -32.19 17.73 -27.13
C TRP A 275 -33.51 17.10 -27.63
N LYS A 276 -34.09 17.65 -28.70
CA LYS A 276 -35.03 16.91 -29.53
C LYS A 276 -34.23 15.87 -30.34
N PRO A 277 -34.56 14.57 -30.31
CA PRO A 277 -33.96 13.65 -31.25
C PRO A 277 -34.30 14.11 -32.69
N PRO A 278 -33.36 14.02 -33.65
CA PRO A 278 -33.72 14.22 -35.04
C PRO A 278 -34.75 13.16 -35.41
N GLY A 279 -35.94 13.60 -35.82
CA GLY A 279 -36.98 12.69 -36.29
C GLY A 279 -36.55 12.01 -37.58
N ARG A 280 -36.41 10.68 -37.53
CA ARG A 280 -37.05 9.70 -38.42
C ARG A 280 -36.67 8.29 -37.96
#